data_AF-W5MG76-F1
#
_entry.id   AF-W5MG76-F1
#
_cell.length_a   1.000
_cell.length_b   1.000
_cell.length_c   1.000
_cell.angle_alpha   90.00
_cell.angle_beta   90.00
_cell.angle_gamma   90.00
#
_symmetry.space_group_name_H-M   'P 1'
#
loop_
_entity.id
_entity.type
_entity.pdbx_description
1 polymer ?
#
loop_
_entity_poly.entity_id
_entity_poly.type
_entity_poly.pdbx_seq_one_letter_code
_entity_poly.pdbx_strand_id
1 'polypeptide(L)'
;QVDWSQFIAVNGATAHPHYDPDGTAYNMGNSYSKQGESQNSSRTQSTHSVKILLGVSCTNHIHVHSKQSDNTSCFQYFIDGVHFVLGFIEQPIRLDLLAIMTSRVRGRALSKGILWEPGRDTVFHVCNKRTGELSAVRYQAKALSMFHQINAYEQDGFIVLDLCVSDDGGTIGDFLIQHMRKSGEALDEVYNAVSRPLPRRFVLPLAVAADAPAGQDLNTLPDSRAMAMKLSNGKIFCTPEDLHGTDLLDYGGLEFPQINYARYNTRKYRYFYGCGFRHLLGDSLLKVDIQTKHLKVWREPGFFPSEPVFVPAPDGTEEDDGVVLSAVITPRQEKGTFLLVLDARTFTELGRAEVPVDMPYGFHGVFNASEATPTDQH
;
A
#
# COMPACT_ATOMS: atom_id res chain seq x y z
N GLN A 1 -2.71 23.17 -11.39
CA GLN A 1 -2.92 22.39 -10.15
C GLN A 1 -4.42 22.43 -9.85
N VAL A 2 -5.02 21.28 -9.52
CA VAL A 2 -6.43 21.19 -9.13
C VAL A 2 -6.51 21.26 -7.61
N ASP A 3 -7.39 22.12 -7.08
CA ASP A 3 -7.67 22.22 -5.65
C ASP A 3 -8.89 21.37 -5.29
N TRP A 4 -8.65 20.19 -4.72
CA TRP A 4 -9.69 19.24 -4.35
C TRP A 4 -10.67 19.78 -3.30
N SER A 5 -10.25 20.74 -2.47
CA SER A 5 -11.09 21.30 -1.42
C SER A 5 -12.31 22.06 -1.96
N GLN A 6 -12.27 22.48 -3.23
CA GLN A 6 -13.36 23.15 -3.93
C GLN A 6 -14.47 22.18 -4.34
N PHE A 7 -14.16 20.89 -4.47
CA PHE A 7 -15.10 19.87 -4.92
C PHE A 7 -15.59 19.02 -3.75
N ILE A 8 -14.68 18.69 -2.83
CA ILE A 8 -14.95 17.79 -1.72
C ILE A 8 -14.21 18.30 -0.49
N ALA A 9 -14.87 18.30 0.66
CA ALA A 9 -14.22 18.64 1.93
C ALA A 9 -13.26 17.52 2.38
N VAL A 10 -12.06 17.51 1.81
CA VAL A 10 -10.86 16.73 2.18
C VAL A 10 -9.67 17.68 2.31
N ASN A 11 -8.77 17.40 3.26
CA ASN A 11 -7.55 18.17 3.49
C ASN A 11 -6.36 17.67 2.64
N GLY A 12 -6.42 16.41 2.21
CA GLY A 12 -5.45 15.76 1.35
C GLY A 12 -5.98 14.39 0.96
N ALA A 13 -5.44 13.82 -0.12
CA ALA A 13 -5.77 12.48 -0.60
C ALA A 13 -4.49 11.67 -0.83
N THR A 14 -4.59 10.34 -0.90
CA THR A 14 -3.42 9.49 -1.17
C THR A 14 -2.96 9.65 -2.62
N ALA A 15 -1.71 9.28 -2.87
CA ALA A 15 -1.14 9.21 -4.21
C ALA A 15 -1.49 7.90 -4.95
N HIS A 16 -2.31 7.02 -4.34
CA HIS A 16 -2.65 5.69 -4.86
C HIS A 16 -4.16 5.55 -5.06
N PRO A 17 -4.75 6.27 -6.01
CA PRO A 17 -6.13 6.04 -6.39
C PRO A 17 -6.27 4.65 -7.04
N HIS A 18 -7.40 3.99 -6.79
CA HIS A 18 -7.80 2.79 -7.51
C HIS A 18 -8.73 3.15 -8.67
N TYR A 19 -8.75 2.28 -9.68
CA TYR A 19 -9.57 2.47 -10.86
C TYR A 19 -10.35 1.20 -11.16
N ASP A 20 -11.67 1.34 -11.32
CA ASP A 20 -12.50 0.31 -11.93
C ASP A 20 -12.24 0.25 -13.45
N PRO A 21 -12.54 -0.88 -14.12
CA PRO A 21 -12.37 -1.02 -15.58
C PRO A 21 -13.15 0.00 -16.42
N ASP A 22 -14.21 0.60 -15.86
CA ASP A 22 -14.99 1.66 -16.52
C ASP A 22 -14.36 3.06 -16.40
N GLY A 23 -13.20 3.16 -15.74
CA GLY A 23 -12.48 4.41 -15.49
C GLY A 23 -12.92 5.15 -14.22
N THR A 24 -13.84 4.58 -13.43
CA THR A 24 -14.22 5.17 -12.13
C THR A 24 -13.02 5.15 -11.18
N ALA A 25 -12.61 6.34 -10.73
CA ALA A 25 -11.53 6.50 -9.78
C ALA A 25 -12.04 6.52 -8.34
N TYR A 26 -11.30 5.84 -7.46
CA TYR A 26 -11.51 5.79 -6.02
C TYR A 26 -10.26 6.30 -5.32
N ASN A 27 -10.42 7.25 -4.40
CA ASN A 27 -9.31 7.74 -3.59
C ASN A 27 -9.81 8.08 -2.19
N MET A 28 -8.90 8.07 -1.23
CA MET A 28 -9.19 8.35 0.17
C MET A 28 -8.47 9.61 0.64
N GLY A 29 -9.12 10.35 1.51
CA GLY A 29 -8.56 11.56 2.10
C GLY A 29 -9.05 11.82 3.51
N ASN A 30 -8.21 12.47 4.30
CA ASN A 30 -8.57 12.91 5.65
C ASN A 30 -9.38 14.20 5.57
N SER A 31 -10.41 14.30 6.41
CA SER A 31 -11.15 15.54 6.62
C SER A 31 -11.24 15.86 8.11
N TYR A 32 -10.97 17.11 8.45
CA TYR A 32 -11.10 17.62 9.81
C TYR A 32 -12.36 18.47 9.92
N SER A 33 -13.31 18.07 10.76
CA SER A 33 -14.48 18.89 11.06
C SER A 33 -14.60 19.18 12.56
N LYS A 34 -15.13 20.35 12.89
CA LYS A 34 -15.56 20.68 14.25
C LYS A 34 -17.02 20.25 14.37
N GLN A 35 -17.34 19.30 15.24
CA GLN A 35 -18.71 19.08 15.68
C GLN A 35 -18.84 19.32 17.19
N GLY A 36 -19.85 20.11 17.56
CA GLY A 36 -20.35 20.26 18.93
C GLY A 36 -20.50 21.70 19.41
N GLU A 37 -21.59 22.36 19.01
CA GLU A 37 -22.30 23.26 19.96
C GLU A 37 -22.92 22.36 21.04
N SER A 38 -22.16 22.07 22.09
CA SER A 38 -22.76 21.74 23.38
C SER A 38 -22.29 22.81 24.35
N GLN A 39 -23.21 23.71 24.71
CA GLN A 39 -23.02 24.59 25.86
C GLN A 39 -22.58 23.69 27.04
N ASN A 40 -21.44 24.03 27.66
CA ASN A 40 -20.85 23.45 28.89
C ASN A 40 -19.75 22.38 28.84
N SER A 41 -18.97 22.20 27.76
CA SER A 41 -17.68 21.49 27.93
C SER A 41 -16.56 22.02 27.05
N SER A 42 -15.47 22.45 27.69
CA SER A 42 -14.23 23.01 27.13
C SER A 42 -13.35 22.02 26.36
N ARG A 43 -13.93 20.99 25.74
CA ARG A 43 -13.21 20.04 24.86
C ARG A 43 -13.90 20.00 23.50
N THR A 44 -13.31 20.71 22.54
CA THR A 44 -13.62 20.55 21.11
C THR A 44 -13.21 19.14 20.67
N GLN A 45 -14.18 18.25 20.45
CA GLN A 45 -13.91 16.97 19.80
C GLN A 45 -13.69 17.20 18.30
N SER A 46 -12.54 16.77 17.79
CA SER A 46 -12.30 16.74 16.35
C SER A 46 -12.85 15.42 15.81
N THR A 47 -13.83 15.51 14.92
CA THR A 47 -14.36 14.34 14.21
C THR A 47 -13.54 14.13 12.94
N HIS A 48 -12.98 12.93 12.82
CA HIS A 48 -12.25 12.48 11.63
C HIS A 48 -13.20 11.71 10.74
N SER A 49 -13.26 12.07 9.46
CA SER A 49 -13.90 11.26 8.44
C SER A 49 -12.95 11.02 7.27
N VAL A 50 -12.78 9.75 6.90
CA VAL A 50 -12.21 9.37 5.60
C VAL A 50 -13.30 9.54 4.57
N LYS A 51 -13.05 10.30 3.50
CA LYS A 51 -13.98 10.38 2.36
C LYS A 51 -13.43 9.58 1.19
N ILE A 52 -14.33 8.86 0.53
CA ILE A 52 -14.04 8.20 -0.74
C ILE A 52 -14.57 9.05 -1.86
N LEU A 53 -13.71 9.29 -2.85
CA LEU A 53 -14.11 9.87 -4.11
C LEU A 53 -14.68 8.79 -5.02
N LEU A 54 -15.84 9.07 -5.61
CA LEU A 54 -16.53 8.18 -6.54
C LEU A 54 -16.78 8.97 -7.83
N GLY A 55 -15.96 8.71 -8.85
CA GLY A 55 -16.11 9.27 -10.19
C GLY A 55 -15.91 10.79 -10.29
N VAL A 56 -16.00 11.32 -11.51
CA VAL A 56 -15.81 12.75 -11.85
C VAL A 56 -16.84 13.66 -11.16
N SER A 57 -17.96 13.09 -10.71
CA SER A 57 -19.10 13.80 -10.12
C SER A 57 -19.18 13.77 -8.59
N CYS A 58 -18.25 13.13 -7.88
CA CYS A 58 -18.14 13.20 -6.41
C CYS A 58 -19.45 12.89 -5.64
N THR A 59 -20.26 11.93 -6.11
CA THR A 59 -21.68 11.83 -5.70
C THR A 59 -21.94 11.05 -4.41
N ASN A 60 -20.99 10.27 -3.92
CA ASN A 60 -21.16 9.40 -2.75
C ASN A 60 -19.97 9.55 -1.79
N HIS A 61 -20.23 9.64 -0.48
CA HIS A 61 -19.21 9.75 0.56
C HIS A 61 -19.53 8.77 1.69
N ILE A 62 -18.54 7.99 2.10
CA ILE A 62 -18.62 7.22 3.35
C ILE A 62 -17.97 8.07 4.44
N HIS A 63 -18.55 8.08 5.64
CA HIS A 63 -17.93 8.69 6.81
C HIS A 63 -17.58 7.57 7.80
N VAL A 64 -16.30 7.40 8.07
CA VAL A 64 -15.89 6.51 9.16
C VAL A 64 -15.29 7.32 10.28
N HIS A 65 -15.95 7.25 11.44
CA HIS A 65 -15.58 7.97 12.64
C HIS A 65 -14.55 7.17 13.43
N SER A 66 -13.34 7.70 13.57
CA SER A 66 -12.46 7.25 14.66
C SER A 66 -13.03 7.79 15.97
N LYS A 67 -13.33 6.89 16.92
CA LYS A 67 -13.84 7.24 18.25
C LYS A 67 -12.76 7.79 19.20
N GLN A 68 -11.52 7.97 18.73
CA GLN A 68 -10.43 8.41 19.59
C GLN A 68 -10.41 9.95 19.68
N SER A 69 -10.67 10.45 20.89
CA SER A 69 -10.87 11.88 21.20
C SER A 69 -9.58 12.71 21.23
N ASP A 70 -8.42 12.12 20.96
CA ASP A 70 -7.12 12.71 21.27
C ASP A 70 -6.10 12.33 20.18
N ASN A 71 -5.89 13.22 19.20
CA ASN A 71 -4.82 13.20 18.19
C ASN A 71 -4.70 11.95 17.28
N THR A 72 -5.08 12.17 16.01
CA THR A 72 -5.08 11.34 14.79
C THR A 72 -4.11 10.18 14.64
N SER A 73 -4.62 9.05 14.12
CA SER A 73 -3.90 7.97 13.43
C SER A 73 -3.69 8.28 11.92
N CYS A 74 -2.62 7.77 11.33
CA CYS A 74 -2.28 7.88 9.92
C CYS A 74 -3.05 6.79 9.16
N PHE A 75 -4.07 7.21 8.42
CA PHE A 75 -4.78 6.38 7.47
C PHE A 75 -4.01 6.42 6.16
N GLN A 76 -3.62 5.26 5.64
CA GLN A 76 -2.69 5.28 4.50
C GLN A 76 -3.19 4.60 3.23
N TYR A 77 -4.03 3.55 3.27
CA TYR A 77 -4.39 2.87 2.01
C TYR A 77 -5.80 2.28 1.94
N PHE A 78 -6.18 2.02 0.68
CA PHE A 78 -7.51 1.69 0.16
C PHE A 78 -7.53 0.25 -0.37
N ILE A 79 -8.51 -0.53 0.08
CA ILE A 79 -8.82 -1.86 -0.47
C ILE A 79 -9.90 -1.72 -1.55
N ASP A 80 -9.70 -2.37 -2.71
CA ASP A 80 -10.73 -2.53 -3.73
C ASP A 80 -11.11 -4.00 -3.89
N GLY A 81 -12.40 -4.31 -3.85
CA GLY A 81 -12.97 -5.65 -4.01
C GLY A 81 -14.22 -5.57 -4.91
N VAL A 82 -14.49 -6.64 -5.67
CA VAL A 82 -15.54 -6.63 -6.73
C VAL A 82 -16.95 -6.37 -6.18
N HIS A 83 -17.25 -6.68 -4.92
CA HIS A 83 -18.62 -6.55 -4.41
C HIS A 83 -18.80 -5.85 -3.04
N PHE A 84 -17.85 -5.85 -2.11
CA PHE A 84 -18.19 -5.51 -0.72
C PHE A 84 -17.23 -4.66 0.12
N VAL A 85 -16.04 -4.28 -0.35
CA VAL A 85 -15.01 -3.80 0.60
C VAL A 85 -14.31 -2.55 0.15
N LEU A 86 -14.56 -1.49 0.88
CA LEU A 86 -13.59 -0.45 1.12
C LEU A 86 -12.98 -0.70 2.49
N GLY A 87 -11.73 -1.10 2.46
CA GLY A 87 -10.91 -1.25 3.64
C GLY A 87 -10.07 -0.02 3.84
N PHE A 88 -10.06 0.57 5.03
CA PHE A 88 -8.93 1.40 5.42
C PHE A 88 -8.27 0.84 6.67
N ILE A 89 -6.95 0.95 6.67
CA ILE A 89 -6.09 0.42 7.72
C ILE A 89 -5.71 1.58 8.61
N GLU A 90 -6.22 1.55 9.84
CA GLU A 90 -5.82 2.47 10.90
C GLU A 90 -4.58 1.89 11.57
N GLN A 91 -3.43 2.48 11.24
CA GLN A 91 -2.12 2.05 11.74
C GLN A 91 -1.79 2.76 13.06
N PRO A 92 -0.89 2.20 13.89
CA PRO A 92 -0.42 2.81 15.14
C PRO A 92 0.60 3.95 14.89
N ILE A 93 0.36 4.74 13.84
CA ILE A 93 1.15 5.93 13.51
C ILE A 93 0.29 7.14 13.80
N ARG A 94 0.64 7.93 14.80
CA ARG A 94 -0.08 9.14 15.21
C ARG A 94 0.45 10.38 14.49
N LEU A 95 -0.45 11.21 13.99
CA LEU A 95 -0.17 12.57 13.55
C LEU A 95 -0.46 13.55 14.70
N ASP A 96 0.56 14.31 15.11
CA ASP A 96 0.46 15.41 16.05
C ASP A 96 0.20 16.71 15.29
N LEU A 97 -1.08 17.03 15.09
CA LEU A 97 -1.49 18.17 14.27
C LEU A 97 -0.97 19.50 14.82
N LEU A 98 -0.85 19.66 16.13
CA LEU A 98 -0.29 20.88 16.71
C LEU A 98 1.20 21.00 16.41
N ALA A 99 1.96 19.91 16.53
CA ALA A 99 3.36 19.87 16.12
C ALA A 99 3.53 20.14 14.61
N ILE A 100 2.66 19.57 13.78
CA ILE A 100 2.64 19.76 12.32
C ILE A 100 2.31 21.22 11.96
N MET A 101 1.23 21.79 12.52
CA MET A 101 0.83 23.18 12.24
C MET A 101 1.88 24.19 12.72
N THR A 102 2.53 23.92 13.86
CA THR A 102 3.58 24.79 14.40
C THR A 102 4.97 24.53 13.82
N SER A 103 5.14 23.48 12.99
CA SER A 103 6.44 23.03 12.47
C SER A 103 7.18 24.12 11.73
N ARG A 104 6.49 24.84 10.83
CA ARG A 104 7.05 25.91 10.01
C ARG A 104 7.54 27.10 10.86
N VAL A 105 6.77 27.47 11.89
CA VAL A 105 7.12 28.56 12.82
C VAL A 105 8.28 28.13 13.72
N ARG A 106 8.33 26.85 14.11
CA ARG A 106 9.36 26.29 15.00
C ARG A 106 10.62 25.83 14.26
N GLY A 107 10.68 25.97 12.93
CA GLY A 107 11.79 25.47 12.10
C GLY A 107 12.02 23.95 12.21
N ARG A 108 10.96 23.17 12.49
CA ARG A 108 11.04 21.70 12.62
C ARG A 108 10.47 21.01 11.39
N ALA A 109 10.96 19.82 11.07
CA ALA A 109 10.42 18.98 10.00
C ALA A 109 9.01 18.46 10.37
N LEU A 110 8.13 18.34 9.37
CA LEU A 110 6.77 17.77 9.53
C LEU A 110 6.81 16.34 10.11
N SER A 111 7.85 15.56 9.77
CA SER A 111 8.06 14.20 10.28
C SER A 111 8.16 14.11 11.80
N LYS A 112 8.54 15.20 12.50
CA LYS A 112 8.54 15.25 13.98
C LYS A 112 7.14 15.21 14.58
N GLY A 113 6.10 15.47 13.78
CA GLY A 113 4.71 15.29 14.15
C GLY A 113 4.18 13.89 13.84
N ILE A 114 4.99 12.95 13.35
CA ILE A 114 4.57 11.58 13.06
C ILE A 114 5.19 10.65 14.10
N LEU A 115 4.37 9.89 14.80
CA LEU A 115 4.78 9.16 16.01
C LEU A 115 4.28 7.72 15.98
N TRP A 116 5.13 6.76 16.30
CA TRP A 116 4.75 5.35 16.42
C TRP A 116 4.22 5.04 17.83
N GLU A 117 3.10 4.32 17.93
CA GLU A 117 2.44 3.92 19.18
C GLU A 117 2.28 2.39 19.23
N PRO A 118 3.33 1.63 19.58
CA PRO A 118 3.33 0.16 19.50
C PRO A 118 2.33 -0.53 20.44
N GLY A 119 1.80 0.19 21.44
CA GLY A 119 0.77 -0.32 22.34
C GLY A 119 -0.65 -0.27 21.76
N ARG A 120 -0.83 0.22 20.53
CA ARG A 120 -2.13 0.24 19.84
C ARG A 120 -2.19 -0.84 18.77
N ASP A 121 -3.33 -1.50 18.70
CA ASP A 121 -3.63 -2.45 17.63
C ASP A 121 -3.81 -1.73 16.29
N THR A 122 -3.46 -2.40 15.20
CA THR A 122 -3.86 -1.99 13.85
C THR A 122 -5.33 -2.37 13.66
N VAL A 123 -6.16 -1.46 13.15
CA VAL A 123 -7.61 -1.70 12.97
C VAL A 123 -7.95 -1.70 11.47
N PHE A 124 -8.66 -2.73 11.02
CA PHE A 124 -9.19 -2.78 9.64
C PHE A 124 -10.66 -2.39 9.65
N HIS A 125 -10.99 -1.38 8.86
CA HIS A 125 -12.36 -0.90 8.71
C HIS A 125 -12.86 -1.28 7.34
N VAL A 126 -13.85 -2.16 7.27
CA VAL A 126 -14.45 -2.66 6.03
C VAL A 126 -15.81 -2.00 5.82
N CYS A 127 -16.13 -1.50 4.63
CA CYS A 127 -17.48 -1.03 4.30
C CYS A 127 -17.93 -1.43 2.90
N ASN A 128 -19.23 -1.48 2.70
CA ASN A 128 -19.85 -1.82 1.44
C ASN A 128 -19.62 -0.72 0.39
N LYS A 129 -18.95 -1.06 -0.72
CA LYS A 129 -18.62 -0.13 -1.82
C LYS A 129 -19.85 0.55 -2.44
N ARG A 130 -21.01 -0.12 -2.48
CA ARG A 130 -22.24 0.40 -3.10
C ARG A 130 -23.09 1.25 -2.17
N THR A 131 -23.30 0.78 -0.94
CA THR A 131 -24.20 1.44 0.04
C THR A 131 -23.46 2.42 0.93
N GLY A 132 -22.15 2.27 1.06
CA GLY A 132 -21.33 3.00 2.00
C GLY A 132 -21.39 2.51 3.45
N GLU A 133 -22.16 1.46 3.73
CA GLU A 133 -22.38 0.99 5.10
C GLU A 133 -21.15 0.27 5.66
N LEU A 134 -20.75 0.64 6.88
CA LEU A 134 -19.66 0.00 7.60
C LEU A 134 -20.04 -1.43 8.00
N SER A 135 -19.10 -2.36 7.84
CA SER A 135 -19.24 -3.74 8.32
C SER A 135 -19.51 -3.76 9.82
N ALA A 136 -20.42 -4.64 10.23
CA ALA A 136 -20.67 -4.91 11.64
C ALA A 136 -19.48 -5.64 12.31
N VAL A 137 -18.68 -6.36 11.52
CA VAL A 137 -17.51 -7.09 11.99
C VAL A 137 -16.35 -6.11 12.22
N ARG A 138 -15.71 -6.20 13.38
CA ARG A 138 -14.61 -5.31 13.78
C ARG A 138 -13.31 -6.09 13.82
N TYR A 139 -12.38 -5.74 12.94
CA TYR A 139 -11.11 -6.44 12.79
C TYR A 139 -9.96 -5.65 13.41
N GLN A 140 -9.03 -6.36 14.03
CA GLN A 140 -7.80 -5.79 14.54
C GLN A 140 -6.63 -6.76 14.36
N ALA A 141 -5.41 -6.26 14.31
CA ALA A 141 -4.17 -7.03 14.34
C ALA A 141 -3.19 -6.38 15.32
N LYS A 142 -2.06 -7.06 15.57
CA LYS A 142 -0.93 -6.45 16.29
C LYS A 142 -0.51 -5.13 15.63
N ALA A 143 0.21 -4.30 16.38
CA ALA A 143 0.79 -3.06 15.86
C ALA A 143 1.67 -3.34 14.64
N LEU A 144 1.33 -2.77 13.49
CA LEU A 144 2.00 -2.93 12.20
C LEU A 144 1.98 -1.62 11.43
N SER A 145 3.02 -1.37 10.62
CA SER A 145 2.97 -0.29 9.62
C SER A 145 3.05 -0.82 8.20
N MET A 146 2.56 -0.03 7.24
CA MET A 146 2.57 -0.37 5.81
C MET A 146 2.47 0.86 4.92
N PHE A 147 3.15 0.81 3.76
CA PHE A 147 3.06 1.80 2.68
C PHE A 147 2.37 1.29 1.43
N HIS A 148 2.31 -0.01 1.15
CA HIS A 148 1.63 -0.43 -0.06
C HIS A 148 0.77 -1.66 0.16
N GLN A 149 -0.43 -1.59 -0.41
CA GLN A 149 -1.25 -2.76 -0.63
C GLN A 149 -0.81 -3.43 -1.92
N ILE A 150 -0.75 -4.76 -1.91
CA ILE A 150 -0.41 -5.57 -3.08
C ILE A 150 -1.69 -5.81 -3.89
N ASN A 151 -2.68 -6.43 -3.26
CA ASN A 151 -4.01 -6.66 -3.85
C ASN A 151 -5.00 -7.02 -2.74
N ALA A 152 -6.28 -7.03 -3.08
CA ALA A 152 -7.30 -7.64 -2.25
C ALA A 152 -8.41 -8.23 -3.11
N TYR A 153 -9.10 -9.24 -2.59
CA TYR A 153 -10.21 -9.86 -3.31
C TYR A 153 -11.12 -10.61 -2.35
N GLU A 154 -12.31 -10.99 -2.83
CA GLU A 154 -13.24 -11.81 -2.09
C GLU A 154 -13.08 -13.28 -2.47
N GLN A 155 -13.12 -14.17 -1.48
CA GLN A 155 -13.11 -15.61 -1.67
C GLN A 155 -13.93 -16.28 -0.56
N ASP A 156 -14.96 -17.05 -0.93
CA ASP A 156 -15.74 -17.92 -0.03
C ASP A 156 -16.26 -17.24 1.26
N GLY A 157 -16.68 -15.98 1.17
CA GLY A 157 -17.18 -15.22 2.33
C GLY A 157 -16.09 -14.50 3.14
N PHE A 158 -14.87 -14.46 2.63
CA PHE A 158 -13.74 -13.75 3.22
C PHE A 158 -13.20 -12.67 2.28
N ILE A 159 -12.54 -11.69 2.86
CA ILE A 159 -11.68 -10.74 2.18
C ILE A 159 -10.26 -11.24 2.36
N VAL A 160 -9.58 -11.50 1.26
CA VAL A 160 -8.15 -11.77 1.24
C VAL A 160 -7.44 -10.45 0.96
N LEU A 161 -6.55 -10.04 1.86
CA LEU A 161 -5.87 -8.74 1.82
C LEU A 161 -4.36 -8.94 1.90
N ASP A 162 -3.66 -8.56 0.84
CA ASP A 162 -2.21 -8.73 0.71
C ASP A 162 -1.51 -7.36 0.81
N LEU A 163 -0.55 -7.22 1.72
CA LEU A 163 0.08 -5.96 2.10
C LEU A 163 1.60 -6.09 2.21
N CYS A 164 2.34 -5.03 1.92
CA CYS A 164 3.75 -4.88 2.33
C CYS A 164 3.81 -4.32 3.75
N VAL A 165 4.22 -5.14 4.72
CA VAL A 165 4.05 -4.85 6.16
C VAL A 165 5.39 -4.83 6.90
N SER A 166 5.59 -3.79 7.70
CA SER A 166 6.65 -3.68 8.70
C SER A 166 6.11 -3.92 10.11
N ASP A 167 6.91 -4.53 10.98
CA ASP A 167 6.53 -4.84 12.37
C ASP A 167 6.68 -3.65 13.35
N ASP A 168 7.15 -2.50 12.86
CA ASP A 168 7.29 -1.24 13.59
C ASP A 168 6.96 -0.03 12.71
N GLY A 169 7.03 1.19 13.25
CA GLY A 169 6.79 2.46 12.53
C GLY A 169 8.04 3.26 12.18
N GLY A 170 9.23 2.64 12.23
CA GLY A 170 10.52 3.29 12.01
C GLY A 170 10.71 3.82 10.58
N THR A 171 10.07 3.16 9.61
CA THR A 171 10.22 3.43 8.17
C THR A 171 9.97 4.89 7.77
N ILE A 172 9.12 5.64 8.51
CA ILE A 172 8.86 7.06 8.23
C ILE A 172 10.08 7.96 8.53
N GLY A 173 10.93 7.56 9.49
CA GLY A 173 12.16 8.27 9.83
C GLY A 173 13.34 7.92 8.91
N ASP A 174 13.29 6.75 8.25
CA ASP A 174 14.42 6.19 7.52
C ASP A 174 14.67 6.87 6.18
N PHE A 175 13.62 7.35 5.51
CA PHE A 175 13.70 8.04 4.21
C PHE A 175 14.04 9.53 4.28
N LEU A 176 14.56 10.02 5.41
CA LEU A 176 15.08 11.38 5.48
C LEU A 176 16.32 11.51 4.57
N ILE A 177 16.38 12.57 3.76
CA ILE A 177 17.54 12.87 2.89
C ILE A 177 18.87 12.85 3.68
N GLN A 178 18.83 13.22 4.95
CA GLN A 178 19.98 13.17 5.85
C GLN A 178 20.53 11.76 6.05
N HIS A 179 19.66 10.75 6.07
CA HIS A 179 20.04 9.34 6.15
C HIS A 179 20.53 8.85 4.78
N MET A 180 19.87 9.25 3.69
CA MET A 180 20.26 8.90 2.32
C MET A 180 21.62 9.51 1.88
N ARG A 181 22.13 10.53 2.58
CA ARG A 181 23.44 11.14 2.33
C ARG A 181 24.57 10.53 3.17
N LYS A 182 24.29 9.60 4.08
CA LYS A 182 25.33 8.90 4.85
C LYS A 182 26.08 7.94 3.92
N SER A 183 27.29 7.56 4.33
CA SER A 183 28.16 6.64 3.57
C SER A 183 28.96 5.75 4.53
N GLY A 184 29.37 4.56 4.07
CA GLY A 184 30.15 3.61 4.86
C GLY A 184 29.40 3.10 6.10
N GLU A 185 30.10 2.90 7.21
CA GLU A 185 29.55 2.32 8.44
C GLU A 185 28.29 3.06 8.96
N ALA A 186 28.25 4.39 8.85
CA ALA A 186 27.11 5.20 9.30
C ALA A 186 25.83 4.95 8.47
N LEU A 187 25.98 4.47 7.24
CA LEU A 187 24.88 4.08 6.37
C LEU A 187 24.46 2.62 6.67
N ASP A 188 25.42 1.75 6.94
CA ASP A 188 25.18 0.37 7.39
C ASP A 188 24.42 0.31 8.72
N GLU A 189 24.74 1.19 9.66
CA GLU A 189 23.98 1.34 10.91
C GLU A 189 22.51 1.72 10.67
N VAL A 190 22.25 2.60 9.69
CA VAL A 190 20.86 2.94 9.32
C VAL A 190 20.19 1.72 8.72
N TYR A 191 20.84 1.02 7.78
CA TYR A 191 20.29 -0.18 7.15
C TYR A 191 19.94 -1.28 8.13
N ASN A 192 20.81 -1.56 9.09
CA ASN A 192 20.60 -2.61 10.09
C ASN A 192 19.48 -2.26 11.07
N ALA A 193 19.11 -0.99 11.18
CA ALA A 193 18.03 -0.51 12.03
C ALA A 193 16.69 -0.35 11.31
N VAL A 194 16.67 -0.34 9.96
CA VAL A 194 15.45 -0.17 9.16
C VAL A 194 14.57 -1.42 9.24
N SER A 195 13.28 -1.20 9.51
CA SER A 195 12.28 -2.26 9.47
C SER A 195 12.12 -2.79 8.04
N ARG A 196 12.10 -4.11 7.89
CA ARG A 196 11.95 -4.76 6.59
C ARG A 196 10.47 -4.95 6.28
N PRO A 197 9.95 -4.31 5.22
CA PRO A 197 8.59 -4.56 4.78
C PRO A 197 8.51 -5.96 4.15
N LEU A 198 7.56 -6.77 4.60
CA LEU A 198 7.36 -8.13 4.12
C LEU A 198 5.94 -8.31 3.55
N PRO A 199 5.78 -8.97 2.40
CA PRO A 199 4.46 -9.23 1.82
C PRO A 199 3.71 -10.25 2.66
N ARG A 200 2.57 -9.84 3.21
CA ARG A 200 1.77 -10.60 4.17
C ARG A 200 0.29 -10.58 3.80
N ARG A 201 -0.38 -11.72 4.02
CA ARG A 201 -1.79 -11.94 3.75
C ARG A 201 -2.62 -11.98 5.01
N PHE A 202 -3.67 -11.17 5.05
CA PHE A 202 -4.74 -11.21 6.04
C PHE A 202 -6.00 -11.81 5.42
N VAL A 203 -6.77 -12.54 6.21
CA VAL A 203 -8.07 -13.09 5.83
C VAL A 203 -9.13 -12.56 6.78
N LEU A 204 -10.09 -11.80 6.27
CA LEU A 204 -11.11 -11.10 7.06
C LEU A 204 -12.50 -11.70 6.76
N PRO A 205 -13.16 -12.39 7.71
CA PRO A 205 -14.49 -12.96 7.48
C PRO A 205 -15.54 -11.86 7.29
N LEU A 206 -16.30 -11.88 6.20
CA LEU A 206 -17.33 -10.86 5.90
C LEU A 206 -18.51 -10.93 6.87
N ALA A 207 -18.80 -12.13 7.40
CA ALA A 207 -19.86 -12.36 8.37
C ALA A 207 -19.37 -13.29 9.48
N VAL A 208 -19.87 -13.05 10.70
CA VAL A 208 -19.55 -13.86 11.87
C VAL A 208 -20.84 -14.20 12.58
N ALA A 209 -21.09 -15.50 12.80
CA ALA A 209 -22.28 -15.94 13.52
C ALA A 209 -22.27 -15.42 14.97
N ALA A 210 -23.44 -15.00 15.46
CA ALA A 210 -23.58 -14.41 16.79
C ALA A 210 -23.12 -15.37 17.90
N ASP A 211 -23.42 -16.66 17.72
CA ASP A 211 -23.10 -17.78 18.61
C ASP A 211 -21.71 -18.38 18.41
N ALA A 212 -20.92 -17.89 17.44
CA ALA A 212 -19.56 -18.39 17.24
C ALA A 212 -18.73 -18.24 18.54
N PRO A 213 -18.08 -19.31 19.05
CA PRO A 213 -17.33 -19.26 20.29
C PRO A 213 -16.10 -18.34 20.19
N ALA A 214 -15.75 -17.70 21.31
CA ALA A 214 -14.49 -16.98 21.42
C ALA A 214 -13.30 -17.95 21.40
N GLY A 215 -12.17 -17.50 20.86
CA GLY A 215 -10.95 -18.29 20.68
C GLY A 215 -10.97 -19.21 19.45
N GLN A 216 -12.09 -19.30 18.73
CA GLN A 216 -12.15 -20.02 17.46
C GLN A 216 -11.53 -19.20 16.34
N ASP A 217 -10.68 -19.86 15.54
CA ASP A 217 -10.25 -19.35 14.24
C ASP A 217 -11.40 -19.51 13.23
N LEU A 218 -11.77 -18.40 12.60
CA LEU A 218 -12.85 -18.33 11.64
C LEU A 218 -12.38 -18.52 10.20
N ASN A 219 -11.07 -18.51 9.93
CA ASN A 219 -10.57 -18.75 8.57
C ASN A 219 -10.78 -20.23 8.17
N THR A 220 -11.55 -20.45 7.10
CA THR A 220 -11.80 -21.78 6.54
C THR A 220 -11.21 -21.97 5.14
N LEU A 221 -10.46 -20.99 4.64
CA LEU A 221 -9.83 -21.08 3.32
C LEU A 221 -8.70 -22.13 3.32
N PRO A 222 -8.73 -23.13 2.42
CA PRO A 222 -7.75 -24.22 2.43
C PRO A 222 -6.35 -23.79 1.96
N ASP A 223 -6.27 -22.67 1.24
CA ASP A 223 -5.06 -22.13 0.63
C ASP A 223 -4.44 -20.98 1.42
N SER A 224 -4.88 -20.74 2.66
CA SER A 224 -4.33 -19.71 3.53
C SER A 224 -4.11 -20.20 4.96
N ARG A 225 -2.96 -19.87 5.53
CA ARG A 225 -2.64 -20.10 6.96
C ARG A 225 -2.83 -18.86 7.84
N ALA A 226 -3.36 -17.76 7.28
CA ALA A 226 -3.73 -16.60 8.09
C ALA A 226 -4.81 -17.00 9.10
N MET A 227 -4.88 -16.31 10.23
CA MET A 227 -5.88 -16.61 11.27
C MET A 227 -6.81 -15.42 11.47
N ALA A 228 -8.08 -15.70 11.75
CA ALA A 228 -9.11 -14.72 12.07
C ALA A 228 -9.83 -15.16 13.36
N MET A 229 -9.25 -14.85 14.51
CA MET A 229 -9.73 -15.35 15.81
C MET A 229 -10.79 -14.45 16.43
N LYS A 230 -11.95 -15.00 16.78
CA LYS A 230 -12.99 -14.24 17.53
C LYS A 230 -12.56 -14.02 18.98
N LEU A 231 -12.45 -12.78 19.41
CA LEU A 231 -12.15 -12.42 20.81
C LEU A 231 -13.43 -12.42 21.65
N SER A 232 -13.27 -12.49 22.98
CA SER A 232 -14.38 -12.45 23.95
C SER A 232 -15.21 -11.15 23.89
N ASN A 233 -14.62 -10.05 23.41
CA ASN A 233 -15.28 -8.77 23.20
C ASN A 233 -16.01 -8.67 21.84
N GLY A 234 -16.07 -9.76 21.08
CA GLY A 234 -16.73 -9.84 19.77
C GLY A 234 -15.92 -9.30 18.59
N LYS A 235 -14.73 -8.73 18.80
CA LYS A 235 -13.82 -8.34 17.72
C LYS A 235 -13.09 -9.55 17.13
N ILE A 236 -12.55 -9.40 15.92
CA ILE A 236 -11.76 -10.42 15.23
C ILE A 236 -10.30 -10.00 15.25
N PHE A 237 -9.44 -10.82 15.87
CA PHE A 237 -7.99 -10.64 15.86
C PHE A 237 -7.39 -11.40 14.68
N CYS A 238 -6.75 -10.66 13.78
CA CYS A 238 -6.24 -11.16 12.52
C CYS A 238 -4.72 -11.33 12.61
N THR A 239 -4.24 -12.55 12.38
CA THR A 239 -2.81 -12.86 12.30
C THR A 239 -2.48 -13.18 10.85
N PRO A 240 -1.55 -12.46 10.22
CA PRO A 240 -1.24 -12.69 8.81
C PRO A 240 -0.39 -13.94 8.61
N GLU A 241 -0.36 -14.43 7.38
CA GLU A 241 0.69 -15.32 6.89
C GLU A 241 1.65 -14.60 5.95
N ASP A 242 2.90 -15.07 5.86
CA ASP A 242 3.88 -14.53 4.90
C ASP A 242 3.63 -15.09 3.49
N LEU A 243 3.69 -14.24 2.47
CA LEU A 243 3.53 -14.60 1.05
C LEU A 243 4.85 -14.99 0.36
N HIS A 244 5.91 -15.17 1.14
CA HIS A 244 7.26 -15.38 0.65
C HIS A 244 7.97 -16.54 1.37
N GLY A 245 9.02 -17.08 0.74
CA GLY A 245 9.98 -17.97 1.37
C GLY A 245 11.01 -17.20 2.20
N THR A 246 11.92 -17.91 2.87
CA THR A 246 13.00 -17.27 3.65
C THR A 246 14.02 -16.54 2.77
N ASP A 247 14.08 -16.89 1.49
CA ASP A 247 14.94 -16.28 0.47
C ASP A 247 14.66 -14.79 0.25
N LEU A 248 13.44 -14.29 0.54
CA LEU A 248 13.16 -12.84 0.45
C LEU A 248 14.00 -12.01 1.43
N LEU A 249 14.38 -12.60 2.56
CA LEU A 249 15.15 -11.91 3.59
C LEU A 249 16.55 -11.50 3.10
N ASP A 250 17.09 -12.23 2.12
CA ASP A 250 18.35 -11.92 1.47
C ASP A 250 18.24 -10.66 0.59
N TYR A 251 17.01 -10.24 0.25
CA TYR A 251 16.68 -9.05 -0.55
C TYR A 251 16.12 -7.88 0.26
N GLY A 252 16.19 -7.94 1.60
CA GLY A 252 15.87 -6.82 2.48
C GLY A 252 14.37 -6.51 2.60
N GLY A 253 13.51 -7.42 2.14
CA GLY A 253 12.07 -7.22 2.08
C GLY A 253 11.59 -6.83 0.69
N LEU A 254 10.32 -6.40 0.60
CA LEU A 254 9.68 -6.05 -0.65
C LEU A 254 8.75 -4.85 -0.48
N GLU A 255 8.94 -3.85 -1.33
CA GLU A 255 8.07 -2.68 -1.45
C GLU A 255 7.85 -2.30 -2.91
N PHE A 256 7.00 -1.31 -3.16
CA PHE A 256 6.52 -0.95 -4.50
C PHE A 256 5.87 -2.14 -5.25
N PRO A 257 4.87 -2.80 -4.65
CA PRO A 257 4.21 -3.94 -5.26
C PRO A 257 3.39 -3.51 -6.48
N GLN A 258 3.49 -4.32 -7.53
CA GLN A 258 2.72 -4.19 -8.76
C GLN A 258 2.18 -5.56 -9.18
N ILE A 259 1.02 -5.58 -9.82
CA ILE A 259 0.37 -6.80 -10.33
C ILE A 259 -0.05 -6.57 -11.78
N ASN A 260 -0.61 -7.59 -12.43
CA ASN A 260 -1.40 -7.39 -13.65
C ASN A 260 -2.74 -6.69 -13.30
N TYR A 261 -2.65 -5.40 -12.97
CA TYR A 261 -3.71 -4.62 -12.33
C TYR A 261 -4.98 -4.59 -13.17
N ALA A 262 -4.83 -4.37 -14.49
CA ALA A 262 -5.95 -4.27 -15.42
C ALA A 262 -6.86 -5.52 -15.43
N ARG A 263 -6.32 -6.71 -15.14
CA ARG A 263 -7.08 -7.97 -15.18
C ARG A 263 -7.30 -8.59 -13.79
N TYR A 264 -6.44 -8.31 -12.82
CA TYR A 264 -6.39 -9.04 -11.53
C TYR A 264 -6.55 -8.15 -10.29
N ASN A 265 -6.59 -6.81 -10.41
CA ASN A 265 -7.01 -5.97 -9.28
C ASN A 265 -8.41 -6.42 -8.83
N THR A 266 -8.64 -6.49 -7.52
CA THR A 266 -9.90 -6.96 -6.89
C THR A 266 -10.20 -8.45 -7.06
N ARG A 267 -9.34 -9.22 -7.74
CA ARG A 267 -9.58 -10.62 -8.11
C ARG A 267 -8.49 -11.53 -7.56
N LYS A 268 -8.83 -12.82 -7.40
CA LYS A 268 -7.85 -13.85 -7.06
C LYS A 268 -6.75 -13.87 -8.11
N TYR A 269 -5.51 -13.88 -7.65
CA TYR A 269 -4.30 -13.72 -8.46
C TYR A 269 -3.19 -14.63 -7.92
N ARG A 270 -2.06 -14.71 -8.61
CA ARG A 270 -0.92 -15.58 -8.26
C ARG A 270 0.41 -14.83 -8.20
N TYR A 271 0.60 -13.79 -9.00
CA TYR A 271 1.88 -13.13 -9.17
C TYR A 271 1.81 -11.65 -8.79
N PHE A 272 2.85 -11.20 -8.10
CA PHE A 272 3.14 -9.78 -7.98
C PHE A 272 4.64 -9.53 -8.17
N TYR A 273 4.95 -8.28 -8.45
CA TYR A 273 6.28 -7.76 -8.71
C TYR A 273 6.60 -6.68 -7.69
N GLY A 274 7.86 -6.47 -7.36
CA GLY A 274 8.25 -5.39 -6.45
C GLY A 274 9.75 -5.15 -6.43
N CYS A 275 10.18 -4.18 -5.62
CA CYS A 275 11.59 -3.87 -5.40
C CYS A 275 12.10 -4.52 -4.11
N GLY A 276 13.32 -5.08 -4.16
CA GLY A 276 14.06 -5.50 -2.97
C GLY A 276 14.84 -4.34 -2.35
N PHE A 277 14.78 -4.21 -1.02
CA PHE A 277 15.34 -3.10 -0.24
C PHE A 277 16.47 -3.54 0.70
N ARG A 278 17.53 -4.12 0.15
CA ARG A 278 18.76 -4.38 0.96
C ARG A 278 19.47 -3.08 1.34
N HIS A 279 19.13 -1.99 0.66
CA HIS A 279 19.56 -0.63 0.94
C HIS A 279 18.32 0.29 1.02
N LEU A 280 18.51 1.56 1.40
CA LEU A 280 17.47 2.59 1.43
C LEU A 280 16.84 2.84 0.04
N LEU A 281 17.56 2.49 -1.03
CA LEU A 281 17.05 2.49 -2.39
C LEU A 281 16.84 1.05 -2.85
N GLY A 282 15.79 0.83 -3.66
CA GLY A 282 15.56 -0.44 -4.30
C GLY A 282 16.78 -0.82 -5.16
N ASP A 283 17.28 -2.05 -5.00
CA ASP A 283 18.51 -2.51 -5.66
C ASP A 283 18.34 -3.82 -6.44
N SER A 284 17.12 -4.33 -6.46
CA SER A 284 16.73 -5.54 -7.15
C SER A 284 15.24 -5.45 -7.49
N LEU A 285 14.87 -6.13 -8.57
CA LEU A 285 13.48 -6.39 -8.90
C LEU A 285 13.16 -7.83 -8.52
N LEU A 286 11.94 -8.05 -8.05
CA LEU A 286 11.47 -9.33 -7.55
C LEU A 286 10.14 -9.67 -8.22
N LYS A 287 9.97 -10.92 -8.64
CA LYS A 287 8.68 -11.53 -8.93
C LYS A 287 8.40 -12.59 -7.89
N VAL A 288 7.20 -12.56 -7.31
CA VAL A 288 6.75 -13.51 -6.29
C VAL A 288 5.62 -14.37 -6.84
N ASP A 289 5.74 -15.69 -6.72
CA ASP A 289 4.64 -16.64 -6.90
C ASP A 289 4.04 -16.95 -5.53
N ILE A 290 2.82 -16.47 -5.24
CA ILE A 290 2.23 -16.59 -3.91
C ILE A 290 1.79 -18.02 -3.56
N GLN A 291 1.59 -18.88 -4.58
CA GLN A 291 1.20 -20.27 -4.35
C GLN A 291 2.41 -21.09 -3.91
N THR A 292 3.55 -20.93 -4.60
CA THR A 292 4.76 -21.69 -4.29
C THR A 292 5.70 -20.96 -3.32
N LYS A 293 5.47 -19.67 -3.08
CA LYS A 293 6.31 -18.73 -2.31
C LYS A 293 7.73 -18.59 -2.88
N HIS A 294 7.91 -18.89 -4.17
CA HIS A 294 9.21 -18.79 -4.85
C HIS A 294 9.41 -17.41 -5.46
N LEU A 295 10.66 -16.96 -5.43
CA LEU A 295 11.09 -15.68 -6.01
C LEU A 295 11.83 -15.88 -7.32
N LYS A 296 11.64 -14.95 -8.25
CA LYS A 296 12.60 -14.69 -9.33
C LYS A 296 13.15 -13.29 -9.15
N VAL A 297 14.43 -13.13 -9.44
CA VAL A 297 15.16 -11.91 -9.10
C VAL A 297 15.96 -11.41 -10.29
N TRP A 298 15.84 -10.12 -10.57
CA TRP A 298 16.75 -9.40 -11.43
C TRP A 298 17.57 -8.44 -10.56
N ARG A 299 18.88 -8.48 -10.73
CA ARG A 299 19.81 -7.64 -9.98
C ARG A 299 21.12 -7.47 -10.74
N GLU A 300 21.57 -6.24 -10.85
CA GLU A 300 22.92 -5.91 -11.33
C GLU A 300 23.63 -5.02 -10.29
N PRO A 301 24.78 -5.41 -9.72
CA PRO A 301 25.48 -4.60 -8.73
C PRO A 301 25.80 -3.18 -9.22
N GLY A 302 25.45 -2.17 -8.42
CA GLY A 302 25.68 -0.76 -8.74
C GLY A 302 24.57 -0.12 -9.59
N PHE A 303 23.46 -0.83 -9.78
CA PHE A 303 22.25 -0.34 -10.41
C PHE A 303 21.07 -0.38 -9.45
N PHE A 304 20.19 0.62 -9.56
CA PHE A 304 19.08 0.85 -8.65
C PHE A 304 17.80 1.00 -9.48
N PRO A 305 16.98 -0.06 -9.59
CA PRO A 305 15.73 -0.01 -10.32
C PRO A 305 14.66 0.79 -9.57
N SER A 306 13.77 1.43 -10.33
CA SER A 306 12.49 1.98 -9.86
C SER A 306 11.44 0.89 -9.67
N GLU A 307 10.22 1.29 -9.30
CA GLU A 307 9.04 0.40 -9.28
C GLU A 307 8.88 -0.40 -10.59
N PRO A 308 8.64 -1.73 -10.52
CA PRO A 308 8.42 -2.57 -11.69
C PRO A 308 6.99 -2.45 -12.22
N VAL A 309 6.81 -1.77 -13.35
CA VAL A 309 5.48 -1.62 -13.98
C VAL A 309 5.19 -2.81 -14.90
N PHE A 310 4.17 -3.60 -14.58
CA PHE A 310 3.71 -4.70 -15.44
C PHE A 310 2.90 -4.17 -16.63
N VAL A 311 3.19 -4.70 -17.83
CA VAL A 311 2.46 -4.42 -19.06
C VAL A 311 2.00 -5.74 -19.68
N PRO A 312 0.69 -6.01 -19.76
CA PRO A 312 0.18 -7.24 -20.33
C PRO A 312 0.49 -7.33 -21.83
N ALA A 313 0.78 -8.54 -22.31
CA ALA A 313 0.78 -8.80 -23.74
C ALA A 313 -0.65 -8.60 -24.30
N PRO A 314 -0.82 -7.98 -25.48
CA PRO A 314 -2.15 -7.71 -26.05
C PRO A 314 -3.03 -8.97 -26.13
N ASP A 315 -2.43 -10.08 -26.59
CA ASP A 315 -3.08 -11.37 -26.76
C ASP A 315 -2.73 -12.38 -25.64
N GLY A 316 -2.14 -11.90 -24.54
CA GLY A 316 -1.76 -12.76 -23.41
C GLY A 316 -2.99 -13.41 -22.76
N THR A 317 -2.87 -14.66 -22.34
CA THR A 317 -3.96 -15.42 -21.69
C THR A 317 -3.66 -15.71 -20.23
N GLU A 318 -2.39 -15.89 -19.89
CA GLU A 318 -1.94 -16.13 -18.53
C GLU A 318 -1.72 -14.83 -17.75
N GLU A 319 -1.73 -14.92 -16.42
CA GLU A 319 -1.57 -13.77 -15.54
C GLU A 319 -0.25 -13.01 -15.76
N ASP A 320 0.82 -13.76 -16.05
CA ASP A 320 2.18 -13.26 -16.25
C ASP A 320 2.61 -13.18 -17.73
N ASP A 321 1.66 -13.24 -18.67
CA ASP A 321 1.92 -12.97 -20.09
C ASP A 321 2.09 -11.46 -20.31
N GLY A 322 3.33 -11.02 -20.37
CA GLY A 322 3.65 -9.61 -20.58
C GLY A 322 5.12 -9.30 -20.30
N VAL A 323 5.38 -8.02 -20.07
CA VAL A 323 6.70 -7.51 -19.70
C VAL A 323 6.64 -6.69 -18.42
N VAL A 324 7.77 -6.57 -17.75
CA VAL A 324 7.97 -5.65 -16.62
C VAL A 324 8.94 -4.58 -17.06
N LEU A 325 8.55 -3.32 -16.86
CA LEU A 325 9.34 -2.13 -17.17
C LEU A 325 9.86 -1.54 -15.87
N SER A 326 11.13 -1.14 -15.85
CA SER A 326 11.71 -0.42 -14.71
C SER A 326 12.76 0.55 -15.22
N ALA A 327 12.71 1.80 -14.77
CA ALA A 327 13.82 2.71 -15.00
C ALA A 327 14.95 2.37 -14.02
N VAL A 328 16.17 2.23 -14.52
CA VAL A 328 17.33 1.83 -13.74
C VAL A 328 18.34 2.95 -13.74
N ILE A 329 18.68 3.41 -12.55
CA ILE A 329 19.68 4.46 -12.36
C ILE A 329 20.99 3.88 -11.83
N THR A 330 22.07 4.61 -12.04
CA THR A 330 23.38 4.29 -11.49
C THR A 330 24.09 5.56 -11.07
N PRO A 331 24.81 5.57 -9.93
CA PRO A 331 25.60 6.71 -9.51
C PRO A 331 26.93 6.84 -10.29
N ARG A 332 27.22 5.92 -11.22
CA ARG A 332 28.49 5.89 -11.95
C ARG A 332 28.36 6.69 -13.24
N GLN A 333 29.12 7.79 -13.36
CA GLN A 333 29.11 8.66 -14.54
C GLN A 333 29.42 7.95 -15.88
N GLU A 334 30.16 6.84 -15.84
CA GLU A 334 30.52 6.06 -17.03
C GLU A 334 29.40 5.12 -17.51
N LYS A 335 28.34 4.95 -16.71
CA LYS A 335 27.23 4.05 -17.02
C LYS A 335 25.95 4.87 -17.18
N GLY A 336 25.30 4.75 -18.35
CA GLY A 336 24.03 5.43 -18.60
C GLY A 336 22.90 4.90 -17.72
N THR A 337 21.91 5.74 -17.46
CA THR A 337 20.61 5.29 -16.96
C THR A 337 19.87 4.60 -18.10
N PHE A 338 18.98 3.64 -17.81
CA PHE A 338 18.26 2.93 -18.85
C PHE A 338 16.86 2.49 -18.42
N LEU A 339 15.97 2.34 -19.39
CA LEU A 339 14.72 1.60 -19.19
C LEU A 339 14.98 0.11 -19.42
N LEU A 340 14.80 -0.70 -18.38
CA LEU A 340 14.90 -2.15 -18.43
C LEU A 340 13.56 -2.77 -18.88
N VAL A 341 13.63 -3.80 -19.70
CA VAL A 341 12.49 -4.63 -20.09
C VAL A 341 12.78 -6.08 -19.70
N LEU A 342 11.98 -6.62 -18.79
CA LEU A 342 12.02 -8.03 -18.39
C LEU A 342 10.82 -8.78 -18.96
N ASP A 343 11.03 -10.03 -19.37
CA ASP A 343 9.93 -10.97 -19.62
C ASP A 343 9.24 -11.27 -18.29
N ALA A 344 7.93 -11.00 -18.18
CA ALA A 344 7.24 -11.06 -16.90
C ALA A 344 7.07 -12.49 -16.36
N ARG A 345 7.23 -13.52 -17.21
CA ARG A 345 7.15 -14.94 -16.85
C ARG A 345 8.45 -15.47 -16.30
N THR A 346 9.49 -15.41 -17.13
CA THR A 346 10.84 -15.93 -16.88
C THR A 346 11.67 -15.00 -16.00
N PHE A 347 11.33 -13.70 -16.01
CA PHE A 347 12.04 -12.63 -15.33
C PHE A 347 13.47 -12.40 -15.82
N THR A 348 13.74 -12.82 -17.06
CA THR A 348 14.99 -12.56 -17.77
C THR A 348 14.89 -11.27 -18.56
N GLU A 349 16.01 -10.59 -18.74
CA GLU A 349 16.08 -9.37 -19.54
C GLU A 349 15.86 -9.64 -21.03
N LEU A 350 14.91 -8.90 -21.60
CA LEU A 350 14.64 -8.88 -23.05
C LEU A 350 15.43 -7.79 -23.75
N GLY A 351 15.71 -6.69 -23.05
CA GLY A 351 16.52 -5.60 -23.54
C GLY A 351 16.46 -4.39 -22.62
N ARG A 352 17.22 -3.35 -23.00
CA ARG A 352 17.24 -2.07 -22.31
C ARG A 352 17.36 -0.90 -23.30
N ALA A 353 16.78 0.24 -22.96
CA ALA A 353 16.92 1.48 -23.71
C ALA A 353 17.73 2.49 -22.89
N GLU A 354 18.98 2.75 -23.30
CA GLU A 354 19.89 3.65 -22.59
C GLU A 354 19.57 5.12 -22.88
N VAL A 355 19.67 5.95 -21.84
CA VAL A 355 19.44 7.38 -21.91
C VAL A 355 20.69 8.11 -21.38
N PRO A 356 21.31 9.01 -22.17
CA PRO A 356 22.54 9.69 -21.79
C PRO A 356 22.26 10.91 -20.89
N VAL A 357 21.44 10.72 -19.83
CA VAL A 357 21.10 11.77 -18.88
C VAL A 357 21.12 11.25 -17.44
N ASP A 358 21.47 12.15 -16.52
CA ASP A 358 21.32 11.91 -15.09
C ASP A 358 19.83 11.99 -14.73
N MET A 359 19.28 10.87 -14.25
CA MET A 359 17.90 10.79 -13.82
C MET A 359 17.82 10.65 -12.29
N PRO A 360 17.02 11.47 -11.60
CA PRO A 360 16.80 11.29 -10.17
C PRO A 360 16.00 10.00 -9.91
N TYR A 361 16.17 9.43 -8.72
CA TYR A 361 15.37 8.27 -8.30
C TYR A 361 13.89 8.65 -8.18
N GLY A 362 13.02 7.91 -8.88
CA GLY A 362 11.57 8.08 -8.87
C GLY A 362 10.88 7.10 -7.93
N PHE A 363 9.62 7.37 -7.58
CA PHE A 363 8.81 6.49 -6.73
C PHE A 363 7.86 5.62 -7.54
N HIS A 364 6.94 6.25 -8.29
CA HIS A 364 5.88 5.55 -9.01
C HIS A 364 5.83 5.89 -10.50
N GLY A 365 5.33 4.95 -11.29
CA GLY A 365 5.09 5.12 -12.73
C GLY A 365 3.81 4.43 -13.19
N VAL A 366 3.30 4.84 -14.35
CA VAL A 366 2.17 4.18 -15.02
C VAL A 366 2.50 4.04 -16.50
N PHE A 367 2.16 2.88 -17.07
CA PHE A 367 2.19 2.69 -18.51
C PHE A 367 0.82 3.05 -19.09
N ASN A 368 0.79 3.96 -20.05
CA ASN A 368 -0.42 4.30 -20.78
C ASN A 368 -0.27 3.83 -22.23
N ALA A 369 -1.09 2.88 -22.64
CA ALA A 369 -1.11 2.44 -24.03
C ALA A 369 -1.65 3.57 -24.90
N SER A 370 -0.87 4.06 -25.87
CA SER A 370 -1.42 4.91 -26.91
C SER A 370 -2.33 4.06 -27.79
N GLU A 371 -3.58 4.47 -28.00
CA GLU A 371 -4.33 3.97 -29.15
C GLU A 371 -3.51 4.31 -30.38
N ALA A 372 -2.97 3.28 -31.06
CA ALA A 372 -2.38 3.47 -32.36
C ALA A 372 -3.51 3.99 -33.25
N THR A 373 -3.49 5.29 -33.53
CA THR A 373 -4.31 5.85 -34.59
C THR A 373 -3.90 5.07 -35.83
N PRO A 374 -4.82 4.38 -36.54
CA PRO A 374 -4.46 3.73 -37.79
C PRO A 374 -3.80 4.79 -38.65
N THR A 375 -2.51 4.63 -38.96
CA THR A 375 -1.87 5.45 -39.96
C THR A 375 -2.57 5.10 -41.26
N ASP A 376 -3.52 5.95 -41.67
CA ASP A 376 -4.07 5.93 -43.01
C ASP A 376 -2.89 5.89 -43.98
N GLN A 377 -2.74 4.74 -44.64
CA GLN A 377 -1.83 4.58 -45.76
C GLN A 377 -2.37 5.46 -46.88
N HIS A 378 -1.69 6.57 -47.15
CA HIS A 378 -1.85 7.33 -48.39
C HIS A 378 -0.78 6.95 -49.40
#